data_AF-A0A4Q0MG72-F1
#
_entry.id   AF-A0A4Q0MG72-F1
#
_cell.length_a   1.000
_cell.length_b   1.000
_cell.length_c   1.000
_cell.angle_alpha   90.00
_cell.angle_beta   90.00
_cell.angle_gamma   90.00
#
_symmetry.space_group_name_H-M   'P 1'
#
loop_
_entity.id
_entity.type
_entity.pdbx_description
1 polymer ?
#
loop_
_entity_poly.entity_id
_entity_poly.type
_entity_poly.pdbx_seq_one_letter_code
_entity_poly.pdbx_strand_id
1 'polypeptide(L)'
;MNKKAVFIACLALLFLGSSKAQDRSVHFYLDNYAISSTGKNIATIVTKGGADEKAILLKDTSGLFAVSKDNVLRLKKKTELKGFKYNITIQVGDDRADFVIVKDNFIKNKVIAHRGAWKNTGETENSIGALKKTIQMGCEGSEFDVRMSADSVLFVHHDPDVQGIRIESTAASELHKVKLSNSEPLPTLDAYLKEGIIQNSTRLFLEIKPSVISPEMTIAVTNKTVSAVRALKAQAWIYYISFSYDALKRVRELDPAAKLAYLGGDKSLQQLKADGIDGLDYHYSIFKKENKMIDQARKLGLSTNCWTVDDINDLQFFLKEGVDMITTNEPELLINVIKRK
;
A
#
# COMPACT_ATOMS: atom_id res chain seq x y z
N MET A 1 65.95 7.94 16.93
CA MET A 1 64.93 8.02 15.86
C MET A 1 63.85 6.97 16.11
N ASN A 2 62.68 7.36 16.62
CA ASN A 2 61.41 7.09 15.95
C ASN A 2 60.24 7.68 16.76
N LYS A 3 59.53 8.61 16.12
CA LYS A 3 58.28 9.21 16.58
C LYS A 3 57.18 8.17 16.42
N LYS A 4 56.39 7.90 17.45
CA LYS A 4 55.00 7.44 17.28
C LYS A 4 54.11 8.37 18.10
N ALA A 5 53.50 9.28 17.35
CA ALA A 5 52.52 10.22 17.81
C ALA A 5 51.22 9.48 18.17
N VAL A 6 50.66 9.90 19.29
CA VAL A 6 49.29 9.69 19.70
C VAL A 6 48.36 10.32 18.65
N PHE A 7 47.43 9.55 18.10
CA PHE A 7 46.29 10.08 17.37
C PHE A 7 45.01 9.54 18.02
N ILE A 8 44.51 10.32 18.98
CA ILE A 8 43.13 10.23 19.47
C ILE A 8 42.28 10.94 18.41
N ALA A 9 41.54 10.18 17.61
CA ALA A 9 40.53 10.74 16.73
C ALA A 9 39.27 11.06 17.56
N CYS A 10 39.17 12.31 18.01
CA CYS A 10 37.91 12.90 18.45
C CYS A 10 36.96 12.98 17.25
N LEU A 11 36.03 12.02 17.14
CA LEU A 11 34.89 12.16 16.25
C LEU A 11 33.93 13.17 16.88
N ALA A 12 34.11 14.43 16.54
CA ALA A 12 33.21 15.51 16.94
C ALA A 12 31.84 15.27 16.27
N LEU A 13 30.85 14.92 17.10
CA LEU A 13 29.43 15.01 16.78
C LEU A 13 29.07 16.47 16.49
N LEU A 14 29.12 16.85 15.22
CA LEU A 14 28.49 18.06 14.72
C LEU A 14 26.99 17.79 14.51
N PHE A 15 26.23 17.79 15.61
CA PHE A 15 24.80 18.08 15.57
C PHE A 15 24.65 19.60 15.39
N LEU A 16 24.73 20.06 14.15
CA LEU A 16 24.27 21.40 13.78
C LEU A 16 22.88 21.26 13.16
N GLY A 17 21.92 21.89 13.84
CA GLY A 17 20.51 21.75 13.59
C GLY A 17 20.11 22.12 12.17
N SER A 18 19.46 21.17 11.50
CA SER A 18 18.39 21.48 10.57
C SER A 18 17.08 21.48 11.36
N SER A 19 16.31 22.54 11.17
CA SER A 19 15.07 22.83 11.86
C SER A 19 14.14 21.61 11.91
N LYS A 20 13.62 21.34 13.12
CA LYS A 20 12.37 20.61 13.27
C LYS A 20 11.26 21.44 12.62
N ALA A 21 11.10 21.34 11.30
CA ALA A 21 9.77 21.26 10.74
C ALA A 21 9.22 19.91 11.22
N GLN A 22 8.74 19.89 12.45
CA GLN A 22 7.87 18.84 12.92
C GLN A 22 6.73 18.87 11.91
N ASP A 23 6.70 17.88 11.00
CA ASP A 23 5.61 17.67 10.07
C ASP A 23 4.34 17.69 10.92
N ARG A 24 3.66 18.85 10.89
CA ARG A 24 2.53 19.10 11.78
C ARG A 24 1.45 18.26 11.16
N SER A 25 1.36 17.01 11.64
CA SER A 25 0.49 16.02 11.05
C SER A 25 -0.90 16.61 11.05
N VAL A 26 -1.43 16.85 9.86
CA VAL A 26 -2.78 17.41 9.70
C VAL A 26 -3.74 16.62 10.57
N HIS A 27 -4.50 17.30 11.41
CA HIS A 27 -5.35 16.63 12.41
C HIS A 27 -6.64 16.07 11.82
N PHE A 28 -6.77 15.94 10.50
CA PHE A 28 -7.94 15.35 9.87
C PHE A 28 -7.58 14.51 8.64
N TYR A 29 -8.49 13.62 8.24
CA TYR A 29 -8.33 12.75 7.08
C TYR A 29 -9.69 12.49 6.40
N LEU A 30 -9.67 11.83 5.25
CA LEU A 30 -10.87 11.32 4.57
C LEU A 30 -10.99 9.82 4.83
N ASP A 31 -12.16 9.36 5.25
CA ASP A 31 -12.42 7.92 5.47
C ASP A 31 -12.46 7.09 4.18
N ASN A 32 -12.55 7.75 3.03
CA ASN A 32 -12.55 7.16 1.71
C ASN A 32 -11.96 8.12 0.67
N TYR A 33 -11.34 7.56 -0.37
CA TYR A 33 -10.68 8.32 -1.44
C TYR A 33 -11.24 7.99 -2.84
N ALA A 34 -12.22 7.09 -2.95
CA ALA A 34 -12.78 6.63 -4.21
C ALA A 34 -14.27 7.01 -4.38
N ILE A 35 -14.65 7.53 -5.54
CA ILE A 35 -16.02 7.91 -5.88
C ILE A 35 -16.75 6.68 -6.41
N SER A 36 -17.69 6.16 -5.62
CA SER A 36 -18.62 5.13 -6.07
C SER A 36 -19.53 5.68 -7.18
N SER A 37 -19.87 4.84 -8.16
CA SER A 37 -20.78 5.18 -9.26
C SER A 37 -22.22 5.47 -8.82
N THR A 38 -22.60 5.03 -7.62
CA THR A 38 -24.00 5.08 -7.13
C THR A 38 -24.22 6.11 -6.02
N GLY A 39 -23.15 6.66 -5.44
CA GLY A 39 -23.21 7.49 -4.23
C GLY A 39 -22.94 8.97 -4.50
N LYS A 40 -23.79 9.86 -3.94
CA LYS A 40 -23.47 11.30 -3.89
C LYS A 40 -22.43 11.61 -2.81
N ASN A 41 -22.49 10.93 -1.67
CA ASN A 41 -21.53 11.08 -0.60
C ASN A 41 -20.29 10.24 -0.92
N ILE A 42 -19.11 10.86 -0.81
CA ILE A 42 -17.84 10.25 -1.19
C ILE A 42 -17.09 9.85 0.07
N ALA A 43 -16.91 10.78 0.99
CA ALA A 43 -16.10 10.58 2.18
C ALA A 43 -16.58 11.47 3.31
N THR A 44 -16.43 11.00 4.54
CA THR A 44 -16.49 11.81 5.75
C THR A 44 -15.12 12.43 6.00
N ILE A 45 -15.10 13.70 6.35
CA ILE A 45 -13.90 14.41 6.80
C ILE A 45 -13.83 14.24 8.31
N VAL A 46 -12.88 13.44 8.78
CA VAL A 46 -12.79 13.02 10.18
C VAL A 46 -11.66 13.77 10.88
N THR A 47 -11.97 14.45 11.97
CA THR A 47 -10.99 15.12 12.84
C THR A 47 -10.46 14.14 13.89
N LYS A 48 -9.14 14.12 14.07
CA LYS A 48 -8.44 13.36 15.11
C LYS A 48 -8.80 14.01 16.46
N GLY A 49 -9.49 13.25 17.31
CA GLY A 49 -9.93 13.71 18.63
C GLY A 49 -11.40 14.15 18.70
N GLY A 50 -12.18 14.07 17.61
CA GLY A 50 -13.63 14.23 17.65
C GLY A 50 -14.12 15.66 17.86
N ALA A 51 -13.30 16.67 17.58
CA ALA A 51 -13.74 18.06 17.59
C ALA A 51 -14.69 18.33 16.41
N ASP A 52 -15.85 18.94 16.68
CA ASP A 52 -16.85 19.36 15.68
C ASP A 52 -16.41 20.61 14.90
N GLU A 53 -15.16 20.62 14.43
CA GLU A 53 -14.66 21.67 13.57
C GLU A 53 -15.25 21.53 12.17
N LYS A 54 -15.76 22.62 11.62
CA LYS A 54 -16.35 22.61 10.28
C LYS A 54 -15.27 22.52 9.23
N ALA A 55 -15.45 21.56 8.32
CA ALA A 55 -14.59 21.41 7.16
C ALA A 55 -15.04 22.32 6.01
N ILE A 56 -14.07 22.93 5.34
CA ILE A 56 -14.28 23.86 4.23
C ILE A 56 -13.53 23.32 3.01
N LEU A 57 -14.22 23.20 1.88
CA LEU A 57 -13.58 22.94 0.59
C LEU A 57 -12.98 24.25 0.06
N LEU A 58 -11.66 24.40 0.16
CA LEU A 58 -10.94 25.59 -0.31
C LEU A 58 -10.69 25.57 -1.81
N LYS A 59 -10.36 24.38 -2.35
CA LYS A 59 -10.02 24.20 -3.76
C LYS A 59 -10.60 22.90 -4.27
N ASP A 60 -11.09 22.94 -5.49
CA ASP A 60 -11.53 21.79 -6.26
C ASP A 60 -11.24 22.08 -7.72
N THR A 61 -10.28 21.36 -8.32
CA THR A 61 -9.85 21.60 -9.70
C THR A 61 -10.92 21.29 -10.74
N SER A 62 -11.97 20.59 -10.35
CA SER A 62 -13.06 20.14 -11.23
C SER A 62 -14.36 20.92 -11.05
N GLY A 63 -14.52 21.58 -9.91
CA GLY A 63 -15.76 22.27 -9.51
C GLY A 63 -16.92 21.34 -9.16
N LEU A 64 -16.70 20.02 -9.09
CA LEU A 64 -17.72 18.98 -8.94
C LEU A 64 -18.11 18.69 -7.49
N PHE A 65 -17.31 19.10 -6.51
CA PHE A 65 -17.47 18.71 -5.11
C PHE A 65 -18.00 19.84 -4.23
N ALA A 66 -18.64 19.43 -3.14
CA ALA A 66 -19.02 20.29 -2.04
C ALA A 66 -18.80 19.54 -0.72
N VAL A 67 -18.59 20.28 0.35
CA VAL A 67 -18.62 19.76 1.72
C VAL A 67 -19.94 20.14 2.36
N SER A 68 -20.62 19.18 2.96
CA SER A 68 -21.88 19.40 3.67
C SER A 68 -21.65 19.95 5.07
N LYS A 69 -22.72 20.39 5.74
CA LYS A 69 -22.68 20.86 7.13
C LYS A 69 -22.23 19.78 8.13
N ASP A 70 -22.37 18.51 7.75
CA ASP A 70 -22.03 17.34 8.57
C ASP A 70 -20.63 16.80 8.19
N ASN A 71 -19.76 17.65 7.65
CA ASN A 71 -18.39 17.33 7.22
C ASN A 71 -18.27 16.19 6.19
N VAL A 72 -19.33 15.95 5.41
CA VAL A 72 -19.30 14.97 4.30
C VAL A 72 -18.91 15.64 2.98
N LEU A 73 -17.85 15.16 2.35
CA LEU A 73 -17.48 15.44 0.97
C LEU A 73 -18.44 14.71 0.02
N ARG A 74 -19.05 15.45 -0.91
CA ARG A 74 -20.07 14.93 -1.83
C ARG A 74 -20.01 15.54 -3.22
N LEU A 75 -20.55 14.84 -4.21
CA LEU A 75 -20.82 15.36 -5.55
C LEU A 75 -21.96 16.39 -5.52
N LYS A 76 -21.83 17.44 -6.35
CA LYS A 76 -22.93 18.35 -6.68
C LYS A 76 -24.00 17.62 -7.53
N LYS A 77 -25.18 18.23 -7.73
CA LYS A 77 -26.24 17.64 -8.57
C LYS A 77 -25.85 17.73 -10.06
N LYS A 78 -26.18 16.70 -10.86
CA LYS A 78 -25.93 16.61 -12.32
C LYS A 78 -24.45 16.72 -12.71
N THR A 79 -23.61 15.88 -12.10
CA THR A 79 -22.16 15.91 -12.29
C THR A 79 -21.70 14.76 -13.17
N GLU A 80 -21.17 15.08 -14.34
CA GLU A 80 -20.42 14.12 -15.17
C GLU A 80 -18.96 14.07 -14.71
N LEU A 81 -18.46 12.87 -14.41
CA LEU A 81 -17.06 12.66 -14.02
C LEU A 81 -16.19 12.51 -15.28
N LYS A 82 -15.49 13.58 -15.66
CA LYS A 82 -14.48 13.57 -16.72
C LYS A 82 -13.12 13.19 -16.15
N GLY A 83 -12.41 12.28 -16.83
CA GLY A 83 -11.17 11.70 -16.28
C GLY A 83 -11.43 10.85 -15.04
N PHE A 84 -10.39 10.63 -14.23
CA PHE A 84 -10.51 9.79 -13.04
C PHE A 84 -9.84 10.34 -11.78
N LYS A 85 -9.00 11.38 -11.86
CA LYS A 85 -8.37 12.02 -10.69
C LYS A 85 -8.90 13.41 -10.47
N TYR A 86 -9.17 13.73 -9.21
CA TYR A 86 -9.69 15.02 -8.79
C TYR A 86 -8.88 15.53 -7.60
N ASN A 87 -8.26 16.70 -7.76
CA ASN A 87 -7.49 17.32 -6.70
C ASN A 87 -8.40 18.29 -5.93
N ILE A 88 -8.42 18.13 -4.62
CA ILE A 88 -9.14 19.02 -3.71
C ILE A 88 -8.22 19.47 -2.58
N THR A 89 -8.51 20.65 -2.03
CA THR A 89 -7.89 21.15 -0.80
C THR A 89 -8.99 21.41 0.21
N ILE A 90 -8.89 20.81 1.39
CA ILE A 90 -9.82 20.98 2.50
C ILE A 90 -9.10 21.70 3.64
N GLN A 91 -9.83 22.56 4.35
CA GLN A 91 -9.40 23.19 5.59
C GLN A 91 -10.32 22.76 6.73
N VAL A 92 -9.74 22.49 7.89
CA VAL A 92 -10.45 22.27 9.16
C VAL A 92 -9.70 23.04 10.24
N GLY A 93 -10.35 23.99 10.90
CA GLY A 93 -9.66 24.95 11.76
C GLY A 93 -8.57 25.70 10.99
N ASP A 94 -7.34 25.70 11.51
CA ASP A 94 -6.17 26.29 10.86
C ASP A 94 -5.43 25.32 9.92
N ASP A 95 -5.75 24.03 9.99
CA ASP A 95 -5.05 23.00 9.23
C ASP A 95 -5.61 22.88 7.81
N ARG A 96 -4.72 22.63 6.86
CA ARG A 96 -5.04 22.46 5.44
C ARG A 96 -4.39 21.20 4.90
N ALA A 97 -5.14 20.43 4.11
CA ALA A 97 -4.62 19.27 3.40
C ALA A 97 -5.14 19.18 1.97
N ASP A 98 -4.25 18.75 1.09
CA ASP A 98 -4.58 18.37 -0.27
C ASP A 98 -4.89 16.88 -0.37
N PHE A 99 -5.92 16.54 -1.13
CA PHE A 99 -6.31 15.17 -1.39
C PHE A 99 -6.46 14.91 -2.89
N VAL A 100 -6.17 13.68 -3.29
CA VAL A 100 -6.58 13.13 -4.58
C VAL A 100 -7.74 12.19 -4.33
N ILE A 101 -8.87 12.50 -4.96
CA ILE A 101 -10.04 11.63 -5.02
C ILE A 101 -10.06 10.98 -6.40
N VAL A 102 -10.36 9.68 -6.45
CA VAL A 102 -10.36 8.92 -7.70
C VAL A 102 -11.74 8.39 -8.03
N LYS A 103 -12.09 8.30 -9.32
CA LYS A 103 -13.25 7.52 -9.75
C LYS A 103 -13.00 6.03 -9.46
N ASP A 104 -13.95 5.31 -8.88
CA ASP A 104 -13.79 3.88 -8.59
C ASP A 104 -14.02 3.03 -9.85
N ASN A 105 -12.99 2.92 -10.71
CA ASN A 105 -12.99 1.99 -11.85
C ASN A 105 -12.17 0.72 -11.55
N PHE A 106 -11.84 0.47 -10.29
CA PHE A 106 -10.96 -0.62 -9.94
C PHE A 106 -11.64 -1.97 -10.20
N ILE A 107 -10.92 -2.85 -10.87
CA ILE A 107 -11.36 -4.18 -11.26
C ILE A 107 -11.55 -5.02 -10.00
N LYS A 108 -12.61 -5.84 -9.99
CA LYS A 108 -12.96 -6.75 -8.89
C LYS A 108 -13.07 -8.19 -9.38
N ASN A 109 -12.01 -8.67 -10.04
CA ASN A 109 -11.94 -9.98 -10.70
C ASN A 109 -11.16 -11.02 -9.89
N LYS A 110 -10.81 -10.74 -8.64
CA LYS A 110 -10.13 -11.63 -7.69
C LYS A 110 -8.65 -11.89 -7.97
N VAL A 111 -8.07 -11.29 -9.02
CA VAL A 111 -6.70 -11.60 -9.45
C VAL A 111 -5.71 -10.59 -8.91
N ILE A 112 -4.83 -11.04 -8.01
CA ILE A 112 -3.68 -10.26 -7.52
C ILE A 112 -2.41 -10.88 -8.11
N ALA A 113 -1.67 -10.11 -8.92
CA ALA A 113 -0.40 -10.57 -9.47
C ALA A 113 0.71 -10.43 -8.42
N HIS A 114 1.26 -11.56 -7.97
CA HIS A 114 2.32 -11.64 -6.96
C HIS A 114 3.63 -11.08 -7.51
N ARG A 115 4.15 -10.02 -6.88
CA ARG A 115 5.33 -9.25 -7.32
C ARG A 115 5.17 -8.66 -8.73
N GLY A 116 3.91 -8.40 -9.13
CA GLY A 116 3.53 -8.04 -10.50
C GLY A 116 3.48 -9.23 -11.47
N ALA A 117 3.11 -8.99 -12.73
CA ALA A 117 3.03 -10.04 -13.74
C ALA A 117 4.38 -10.22 -14.45
N TRP A 118 5.20 -11.13 -13.93
CA TRP A 118 6.60 -11.35 -14.36
C TRP A 118 6.83 -12.68 -15.11
N LYS A 119 6.22 -13.78 -14.67
CA LYS A 119 6.66 -15.15 -15.00
C LYS A 119 6.67 -15.49 -16.50
N ASN A 120 5.73 -14.95 -17.28
CA ASN A 120 5.57 -15.21 -18.71
C ASN A 120 5.56 -13.95 -19.58
N THR A 121 6.12 -12.84 -19.09
CA THR A 121 5.97 -11.52 -19.72
C THR A 121 7.28 -10.91 -20.22
N GLY A 122 8.41 -11.55 -19.92
CA GLY A 122 9.76 -11.00 -20.16
C GLY A 122 10.19 -9.96 -19.11
N GLU A 123 9.34 -9.72 -18.11
CA GLU A 123 9.65 -8.85 -16.97
C GLU A 123 10.24 -9.66 -15.81
N THR A 124 10.54 -8.99 -14.71
CA THR A 124 11.09 -9.60 -13.51
C THR A 124 10.27 -9.20 -12.29
N GLU A 125 10.35 -9.99 -11.23
CA GLU A 125 9.63 -9.73 -9.98
C GLU A 125 9.89 -8.31 -9.48
N ASN A 126 8.86 -7.67 -8.92
CA ASN A 126 8.99 -6.36 -8.26
C ASN A 126 9.50 -5.24 -9.18
N SER A 127 9.38 -5.38 -10.50
CA SER A 127 9.80 -4.38 -11.48
C SER A 127 8.67 -3.44 -11.95
N ILE A 128 9.04 -2.29 -12.51
CA ILE A 128 8.06 -1.36 -13.11
C ILE A 128 7.41 -2.02 -14.34
N GLY A 129 8.18 -2.81 -15.09
CA GLY A 129 7.66 -3.66 -16.17
C GLY A 129 6.56 -4.61 -15.68
N ALA A 130 6.79 -5.36 -14.60
CA ALA A 130 5.80 -6.30 -14.06
C ALA A 130 4.52 -5.61 -13.57
N LEU A 131 4.62 -4.42 -12.97
CA LEU A 131 3.47 -3.57 -12.65
C LEU A 131 2.67 -3.20 -13.91
N LYS A 132 3.34 -2.71 -14.96
CA LYS A 132 2.70 -2.35 -16.24
C LYS A 132 1.97 -3.52 -16.87
N LYS A 133 2.59 -4.71 -16.86
CA LYS A 133 1.95 -5.94 -17.35
C LYS A 133 0.71 -6.30 -16.54
N THR A 134 0.77 -6.17 -15.22
CA THR A 134 -0.39 -6.40 -14.33
C THR A 134 -1.57 -5.50 -14.68
N ILE A 135 -1.31 -4.20 -14.87
CA ILE A 135 -2.31 -3.21 -15.29
C ILE A 135 -2.87 -3.56 -16.67
N GLN A 136 -1.99 -3.88 -17.64
CA GLN A 136 -2.38 -4.24 -19.01
C GLN A 136 -3.26 -5.50 -19.05
N MET A 137 -2.96 -6.51 -18.22
CA MET A 137 -3.75 -7.74 -18.12
C MET A 137 -5.13 -7.51 -17.50
N GLY A 138 -5.34 -6.38 -16.83
CA GLY A 138 -6.58 -6.08 -16.11
C GLY A 138 -6.71 -6.89 -14.83
N CYS A 139 -5.62 -7.06 -14.07
CA CYS A 139 -5.70 -7.65 -12.74
C CYS A 139 -6.34 -6.67 -11.75
N GLU A 140 -7.07 -7.19 -10.76
CA GLU A 140 -7.60 -6.42 -9.64
C GLU A 140 -6.48 -5.75 -8.83
N GLY A 141 -5.36 -6.45 -8.63
CA GLY A 141 -4.21 -5.89 -7.93
C GLY A 141 -2.85 -6.33 -8.46
N SER A 142 -1.84 -5.51 -8.17
CA SER A 142 -0.43 -5.85 -8.25
C SER A 142 0.14 -5.83 -6.85
N GLU A 143 0.67 -6.95 -6.40
CA GLU A 143 1.43 -7.06 -5.16
C GLU A 143 2.90 -6.72 -5.40
N PHE A 144 3.56 -6.13 -4.39
CA PHE A 144 4.98 -5.81 -4.38
C PHE A 144 5.50 -5.56 -2.96
N ASP A 145 6.80 -5.73 -2.80
CA ASP A 145 7.47 -5.78 -1.50
C ASP A 145 8.34 -4.55 -1.25
N VAL A 146 8.27 -3.95 -0.05
CA VAL A 146 9.07 -2.77 0.29
C VAL A 146 10.10 -3.05 1.37
N ARG A 147 11.34 -2.62 1.11
CA ARG A 147 12.47 -2.61 2.05
C ARG A 147 13.14 -1.23 2.06
N MET A 148 14.01 -0.98 3.04
CA MET A 148 14.65 0.32 3.24
C MET A 148 16.17 0.18 3.28
N SER A 149 16.87 1.09 2.60
CA SER A 149 18.33 1.18 2.60
C SER A 149 18.87 1.70 3.94
N ALA A 150 20.20 1.62 4.15
CA ALA A 150 20.86 2.12 5.36
C ALA A 150 20.65 3.62 5.60
N ASP A 151 20.43 4.39 4.53
CA ASP A 151 20.16 5.84 4.52
C ASP A 151 18.68 6.17 4.28
N SER A 152 17.77 5.25 4.63
CA SER A 152 16.32 5.46 4.69
C SER A 152 15.59 5.68 3.35
N VAL A 153 16.17 5.26 2.22
CA VAL A 153 15.49 5.23 0.92
C VAL A 153 14.76 3.90 0.75
N LEU A 154 13.49 3.96 0.33
CA LEU A 154 12.67 2.77 0.13
C LEU A 154 12.85 2.19 -1.28
N PHE A 155 13.11 0.88 -1.34
CA PHE A 155 13.26 0.09 -2.55
C PHE A 155 12.22 -1.02 -2.62
N VAL A 156 11.87 -1.42 -3.84
CA VAL A 156 10.89 -2.48 -4.11
C VAL A 156 11.64 -3.78 -4.38
N HIS A 157 11.63 -4.70 -3.42
CA HIS A 157 12.32 -5.99 -3.49
C HIS A 157 11.85 -6.96 -2.40
N HIS A 158 11.64 -8.22 -2.78
CA HIS A 158 11.16 -9.26 -1.87
C HIS A 158 12.18 -9.64 -0.80
N ASP A 159 13.37 -10.07 -1.20
CA ASP A 159 14.39 -10.60 -0.31
C ASP A 159 15.24 -9.49 0.34
N PRO A 160 15.84 -9.73 1.52
CA PRO A 160 16.73 -8.75 2.16
C PRO A 160 18.00 -8.47 1.34
N ASP A 161 18.36 -9.39 0.44
CA ASP A 161 19.54 -9.31 -0.42
C ASP A 161 19.12 -9.25 -1.89
N VAL A 162 19.75 -8.37 -2.67
CA VAL A 162 19.63 -8.32 -4.13
C VAL A 162 21.01 -8.55 -4.73
N GLN A 163 21.18 -9.65 -5.47
CA GLN A 163 22.48 -10.03 -6.08
C GLN A 163 23.65 -10.06 -5.08
N GLY A 164 23.37 -10.53 -3.85
CA GLY A 164 24.35 -10.59 -2.76
C GLY A 164 24.59 -9.27 -2.03
N ILE A 165 23.88 -8.20 -2.37
CA ILE A 165 23.94 -6.90 -1.67
C ILE A 165 22.78 -6.81 -0.67
N ARG A 166 23.12 -6.66 0.61
CA ARG A 166 22.15 -6.51 1.71
C ARG A 166 21.56 -5.10 1.73
N ILE A 167 20.27 -4.99 1.38
CA ILE A 167 19.58 -3.69 1.21
C ILE A 167 19.66 -2.83 2.48
N GLU A 168 19.29 -3.39 3.64
CA GLU A 168 19.19 -2.62 4.90
C GLU A 168 20.55 -2.15 5.47
N SER A 169 21.66 -2.62 4.93
CA SER A 169 23.02 -2.19 5.32
C SER A 169 23.78 -1.45 4.22
N THR A 170 23.15 -1.19 3.08
CA THR A 170 23.78 -0.52 1.93
C THR A 170 23.12 0.82 1.67
N ALA A 171 23.92 1.83 1.34
CA ALA A 171 23.43 3.16 0.98
C ALA A 171 22.68 3.15 -0.36
N ALA A 172 21.70 4.02 -0.51
CA ALA A 172 20.87 4.13 -1.71
C ALA A 172 21.71 4.38 -2.97
N SER A 173 22.81 5.14 -2.87
CA SER A 173 23.71 5.44 -3.98
C SER A 173 24.30 4.18 -4.63
N GLU A 174 24.55 3.13 -3.86
CA GLU A 174 25.03 1.85 -4.38
C GLU A 174 23.89 0.98 -4.90
N LEU A 175 22.75 0.97 -4.20
CA LEU A 175 21.54 0.24 -4.63
C LEU A 175 21.00 0.77 -5.97
N HIS A 176 21.10 2.07 -6.23
CA HIS A 176 20.73 2.67 -7.52
C HIS A 176 21.57 2.17 -8.72
N LYS A 177 22.73 1.56 -8.47
CA LYS A 177 23.56 0.96 -9.53
C LYS A 177 23.13 -0.46 -9.87
N VAL A 178 22.31 -1.09 -9.02
CA VAL A 178 21.82 -2.46 -9.21
C VAL A 178 20.79 -2.48 -10.33
N LYS A 179 20.97 -3.42 -11.26
CA LYS A 179 20.01 -3.74 -12.32
C LYS A 179 19.41 -5.11 -12.07
N LEU A 180 18.10 -5.23 -12.17
CA LEU A 180 17.39 -6.50 -12.10
C LEU A 180 17.73 -7.40 -13.30
N SER A 181 17.23 -8.64 -13.31
CA SER A 181 17.56 -9.63 -14.34
C SER A 181 17.19 -9.20 -15.77
N ASN A 182 16.16 -8.38 -15.94
CA ASN A 182 15.77 -7.79 -17.23
C ASN A 182 16.46 -6.44 -17.53
N SER A 183 17.51 -6.10 -16.79
CA SER A 183 18.26 -4.82 -16.87
C SER A 183 17.52 -3.56 -16.41
N GLU A 184 16.28 -3.65 -15.90
CA GLU A 184 15.63 -2.53 -15.22
C GLU A 184 16.43 -2.13 -13.97
N PRO A 185 16.49 -0.84 -13.61
CA PRO A 185 17.05 -0.44 -12.31
C PRO A 185 16.20 -1.01 -11.17
N LEU A 186 16.83 -1.31 -10.04
CA LEU A 186 16.12 -1.63 -8.80
C LEU A 186 15.14 -0.48 -8.45
N PRO A 187 13.81 -0.69 -8.47
CA PRO A 187 12.86 0.40 -8.32
C PRO A 187 12.87 0.96 -6.90
N THR A 188 12.75 2.28 -6.77
CA THR A 188 12.36 2.90 -5.50
C THR A 188 10.85 2.83 -5.32
N LEU A 189 10.37 2.90 -4.07
CA LEU A 189 8.94 2.99 -3.82
C LEU A 189 8.31 4.21 -4.49
N ASP A 190 9.01 5.36 -4.49
CA ASP A 190 8.54 6.58 -5.16
C ASP A 190 8.30 6.37 -6.66
N ALA A 191 9.23 5.73 -7.36
CA ALA A 191 9.08 5.41 -8.79
C ALA A 191 7.92 4.43 -9.03
N TYR A 192 7.80 3.40 -8.19
CA TYR A 192 6.74 2.40 -8.30
C TYR A 192 5.35 2.98 -8.07
N LEU A 193 5.20 3.81 -7.03
CA LEU A 193 3.94 4.51 -6.74
C LEU A 193 3.58 5.50 -7.85
N LYS A 194 4.56 6.27 -8.36
CA LYS A 194 4.32 7.22 -9.47
C LYS A 194 3.79 6.53 -10.72
N GLU A 195 4.34 5.37 -11.07
CA GLU A 195 3.81 4.56 -12.17
C GLU A 195 2.41 4.04 -11.83
N GLY A 196 2.22 3.42 -10.66
CA GLY A 196 0.97 2.77 -10.31
C GLY A 196 -0.23 3.72 -10.22
N ILE A 197 -0.02 4.99 -9.84
CA ILE A 197 -1.12 5.94 -9.73
C ILE A 197 -1.56 6.54 -11.08
N ILE A 198 -0.92 6.29 -12.23
CA ILE A 198 -1.36 6.88 -13.52
C ILE A 198 -2.63 6.23 -14.10
N GLN A 199 -3.23 5.29 -13.38
CA GLN A 199 -4.42 4.53 -13.76
C GLN A 199 -5.39 4.43 -12.57
N ASN A 200 -6.58 3.85 -12.73
CA ASN A 200 -7.52 3.57 -11.64
C ASN A 200 -8.32 2.25 -11.81
N SER A 201 -7.74 1.28 -12.51
CA SER A 201 -8.25 -0.08 -12.71
C SER A 201 -7.62 -1.11 -11.77
N THR A 202 -6.37 -0.93 -11.35
CA THR A 202 -5.60 -1.92 -10.58
C THR A 202 -5.16 -1.33 -9.24
N ARG A 203 -5.44 -2.04 -8.15
CA ARG A 203 -4.98 -1.70 -6.79
C ARG A 203 -3.53 -2.15 -6.58
N LEU A 204 -2.87 -1.55 -5.60
CA LEU A 204 -1.48 -1.77 -5.23
C LEU A 204 -1.45 -2.44 -3.86
N PHE A 205 -1.03 -3.71 -3.81
CA PHE A 205 -0.87 -4.48 -2.59
C PHE A 205 0.58 -4.31 -2.13
N LEU A 206 0.78 -3.37 -1.22
CA LEU A 206 2.09 -2.96 -0.73
C LEU A 206 2.43 -3.80 0.50
N GLU A 207 3.33 -4.77 0.35
CA GLU A 207 3.88 -5.50 1.48
C GLU A 207 4.98 -4.70 2.18
N ILE A 208 4.79 -4.39 3.46
CA ILE A 208 5.86 -3.88 4.32
C ILE A 208 6.60 -5.09 4.89
N LYS A 209 7.81 -5.35 4.36
CA LYS A 209 8.65 -6.43 4.90
C LYS A 209 9.12 -6.08 6.31
N PRO A 210 9.01 -7.01 7.28
CA PRO A 210 9.71 -6.86 8.56
C PRO A 210 11.21 -6.66 8.32
N SER A 211 11.80 -5.73 9.04
CA SER A 211 13.24 -5.50 9.02
C SER A 211 13.96 -6.70 9.63
N VAL A 212 15.07 -7.12 9.02
CA VAL A 212 15.92 -8.17 9.59
C VAL A 212 16.88 -7.63 10.66
N ILE A 213 16.89 -6.31 10.88
CA ILE A 213 17.72 -5.64 11.90
C ILE A 213 16.99 -5.64 13.24
N SER A 214 15.79 -5.05 13.31
CA SER A 214 15.00 -5.02 14.54
C SER A 214 13.51 -4.69 14.33
N PRO A 215 12.65 -4.95 15.33
CA PRO A 215 11.27 -4.46 15.33
C PRO A 215 11.15 -2.93 15.21
N GLU A 216 12.05 -2.16 15.84
CA GLU A 216 12.07 -0.70 15.75
C GLU A 216 12.34 -0.23 14.32
N MET A 217 13.24 -0.92 13.62
CA MET A 217 13.48 -0.66 12.20
C MET A 217 12.26 -1.01 11.36
N THR A 218 11.51 -2.06 11.68
CA THR A 218 10.22 -2.35 11.02
C THR A 218 9.24 -1.18 11.15
N ILE A 219 9.17 -0.55 12.33
CA ILE A 219 8.35 0.66 12.55
C ILE A 219 8.90 1.87 11.76
N ALA A 220 10.22 2.02 11.65
CA ALA A 220 10.84 3.07 10.85
C ALA A 220 10.51 2.95 9.35
N VAL A 221 10.63 1.74 8.78
CA VAL A 221 10.21 1.43 7.40
C VAL A 221 8.73 1.75 7.22
N THR A 222 7.88 1.29 8.15
CA THR A 222 6.43 1.54 8.13
C THR A 222 6.10 3.03 8.06
N ASN A 223 6.72 3.84 8.93
CA ASN A 223 6.53 5.29 8.95
C ASN A 223 6.89 5.91 7.58
N LYS A 224 8.04 5.52 7.02
CA LYS A 224 8.51 6.04 5.72
C LYS A 224 7.62 5.62 4.56
N THR A 225 7.13 4.38 4.57
CA THR A 225 6.20 3.88 3.55
C THR A 225 4.90 4.67 3.55
N VAL A 226 4.28 4.88 4.72
CA VAL A 226 3.04 5.66 4.81
C VAL A 226 3.27 7.12 4.43
N SER A 227 4.41 7.72 4.82
CA SER A 227 4.79 9.07 4.38
C SER A 227 4.92 9.17 2.86
N ALA A 228 5.53 8.19 2.20
CA ALA A 228 5.67 8.17 0.74
C ALA A 228 4.31 8.10 0.03
N VAL A 229 3.41 7.23 0.51
CA VAL A 229 2.04 7.11 -0.03
C VAL A 229 1.28 8.44 0.12
N ARG A 230 1.41 9.12 1.26
CA ARG A 230 0.77 10.42 1.52
C ARG A 230 1.33 11.54 0.66
N ALA A 231 2.64 11.61 0.52
CA ALA A 231 3.31 12.63 -0.28
C ALA A 231 2.82 12.59 -1.74
N LEU A 232 2.58 11.39 -2.27
CA LEU A 232 2.05 11.17 -3.62
C LEU A 232 0.51 11.15 -3.69
N LYS A 233 -0.19 11.30 -2.55
CA LYS A 233 -1.65 11.22 -2.44
C LYS A 233 -2.21 9.92 -3.03
N ALA A 234 -1.49 8.82 -2.79
CA ALA A 234 -1.73 7.51 -3.38
C ALA A 234 -2.68 6.62 -2.57
N GLN A 235 -3.26 7.11 -1.46
CA GLN A 235 -4.09 6.33 -0.54
C GLN A 235 -5.22 5.57 -1.24
N ALA A 236 -5.82 6.15 -2.27
CA ALA A 236 -6.88 5.50 -3.02
C ALA A 236 -6.45 4.19 -3.69
N TRP A 237 -5.15 3.98 -3.96
CA TRP A 237 -4.63 2.79 -4.63
C TRP A 237 -4.13 1.70 -3.67
N ILE A 238 -3.88 2.00 -2.40
CA ILE A 238 -3.08 1.11 -1.55
C ILE A 238 -3.95 0.16 -0.72
N TYR A 239 -3.56 -1.11 -0.75
CA TYR A 239 -3.80 -2.09 0.30
C TYR A 239 -2.45 -2.38 0.96
N TYR A 240 -2.35 -2.24 2.28
CA TYR A 240 -1.15 -2.59 3.02
C TYR A 240 -1.26 -4.02 3.53
N ILE A 241 -0.20 -4.79 3.33
CA ILE A 241 -0.06 -6.14 3.85
C ILE A 241 1.28 -6.29 4.58
N SER A 242 1.35 -7.17 5.58
CA SER A 242 2.60 -7.44 6.30
C SER A 242 2.50 -8.69 7.17
N PHE A 243 3.64 -9.36 7.37
CA PHE A 243 3.82 -10.36 8.43
C PHE A 243 4.02 -9.72 9.81
N SER A 244 4.42 -8.45 9.87
CA SER A 244 4.52 -7.71 11.13
C SER A 244 3.15 -7.15 11.50
N TYR A 245 2.56 -7.70 12.56
CA TYR A 245 1.30 -7.20 13.09
C TYR A 245 1.42 -5.75 13.59
N ASP A 246 2.55 -5.44 14.23
CA ASP A 246 2.85 -4.09 14.73
C ASP A 246 3.01 -3.07 13.59
N ALA A 247 3.55 -3.48 12.44
CA ALA A 247 3.58 -2.63 11.25
C ALA A 247 2.16 -2.26 10.82
N LEU A 248 1.23 -3.21 10.75
CA LEU A 248 -0.16 -2.91 10.37
C LEU A 248 -0.88 -2.03 11.38
N LYS A 249 -0.71 -2.28 12.69
CA LYS A 249 -1.23 -1.39 13.74
C LYS A 249 -0.67 0.02 13.59
N ARG A 250 0.62 0.13 13.29
CA ARG A 250 1.26 1.42 13.04
C ARG A 250 0.73 2.09 11.77
N VAL A 251 0.44 1.36 10.70
CA VAL A 251 -0.25 1.93 9.53
C VAL A 251 -1.61 2.49 9.92
N ARG A 252 -2.43 1.75 10.69
CA ARG A 252 -3.76 2.22 11.16
C ARG A 252 -3.66 3.51 11.98
N GLU A 253 -2.68 3.62 12.87
CA GLU A 253 -2.42 4.85 13.64
C GLU A 253 -2.07 6.05 12.76
N LEU A 254 -1.19 5.81 11.77
CA LEU A 254 -0.76 6.85 10.86
C LEU A 254 -1.90 7.27 9.96
N ASP A 255 -2.52 6.31 9.26
CA ASP A 255 -3.58 6.40 8.27
C ASP A 255 -4.83 5.60 8.68
N PRO A 256 -5.78 6.24 9.38
CA PRO A 256 -6.96 5.55 9.89
C PRO A 256 -7.93 5.05 8.80
N ALA A 257 -7.77 5.48 7.55
CA ALA A 257 -8.59 5.04 6.41
C ALA A 257 -7.94 3.92 5.59
N ALA A 258 -6.69 3.54 5.91
CA ALA A 258 -5.94 2.53 5.18
C ALA A 258 -6.69 1.18 5.11
N LYS A 259 -6.49 0.44 4.02
CA LYS A 259 -6.94 -0.95 3.88
C LYS A 259 -5.82 -1.89 4.29
N LEU A 260 -6.07 -2.75 5.27
CA LEU A 260 -5.05 -3.59 5.90
C LEU A 260 -5.42 -5.06 5.81
N ALA A 261 -4.49 -5.92 5.37
CA ALA A 261 -4.63 -7.37 5.51
C ALA A 261 -3.40 -8.01 6.15
N TYR A 262 -3.62 -8.97 7.04
CA TYR A 262 -2.55 -9.61 7.80
C TYR A 262 -2.04 -10.89 7.13
N LEU A 263 -0.70 -11.08 7.08
CA LEU A 263 -0.08 -12.24 6.43
C LEU A 263 0.15 -13.46 7.35
N GLY A 264 0.23 -13.25 8.67
CA GLY A 264 0.87 -14.23 9.57
C GLY A 264 0.04 -15.43 10.03
N GLY A 265 -1.29 -15.42 9.89
CA GLY A 265 -2.12 -16.59 10.24
C GLY A 265 -2.25 -16.92 11.73
N ASP A 266 -1.60 -16.17 12.63
CA ASP A 266 -1.42 -16.52 14.05
C ASP A 266 -2.29 -15.67 15.01
N LYS A 267 -3.26 -14.91 14.47
CA LYS A 267 -4.22 -14.09 15.23
C LYS A 267 -5.64 -14.58 14.97
N SER A 268 -6.51 -14.48 15.97
CA SER A 268 -7.94 -14.77 15.77
C SER A 268 -8.60 -13.70 14.91
N LEU A 269 -9.67 -14.07 14.20
CA LEU A 269 -10.44 -13.15 13.37
C LEU A 269 -11.04 -12.00 14.19
N GLN A 270 -11.45 -12.28 15.43
CA GLN A 270 -11.95 -11.27 16.36
C GLN A 270 -10.86 -10.27 16.74
N GLN A 271 -9.62 -10.74 16.94
CA GLN A 271 -8.49 -9.86 17.22
C GLN A 271 -8.20 -8.94 16.02
N LEU A 272 -8.17 -9.50 14.80
CA LEU A 272 -8.02 -8.70 13.58
C LEU A 272 -9.07 -7.59 13.51
N LYS A 273 -10.35 -7.94 13.72
CA LYS A 273 -11.44 -6.97 13.69
C LYS A 273 -11.30 -5.89 14.76
N ALA A 274 -10.96 -6.28 15.99
CA ALA A 274 -10.82 -5.36 17.12
C ALA A 274 -9.68 -4.35 16.93
N ASP A 275 -8.56 -4.79 16.34
CA ASP A 275 -7.41 -3.92 16.04
C ASP A 275 -7.56 -3.16 14.70
N GLY A 276 -8.73 -3.24 14.05
CA GLY A 276 -9.01 -2.53 12.81
C GLY A 276 -8.19 -3.05 11.62
N ILE A 277 -7.89 -4.35 11.56
CA ILE A 277 -7.37 -5.01 10.36
C ILE A 277 -8.57 -5.44 9.51
N ASP A 278 -8.55 -5.10 8.20
CA ASP A 278 -9.70 -5.25 7.31
C ASP A 278 -9.79 -6.64 6.65
N GLY A 279 -8.74 -7.44 6.70
CA GLY A 279 -8.71 -8.73 6.02
C GLY A 279 -7.62 -9.69 6.44
N LEU A 280 -7.76 -10.91 5.92
CA LEU A 280 -6.76 -11.96 5.94
C LEU A 280 -6.09 -12.02 4.59
N ASP A 281 -4.78 -12.11 4.57
CA ASP A 281 -4.02 -12.44 3.38
C ASP A 281 -3.13 -13.62 3.73
N TYR A 282 -3.64 -14.85 3.74
CA TYR A 282 -2.92 -15.98 4.35
C TYR A 282 -2.38 -16.95 3.32
N HIS A 283 -1.34 -17.68 3.72
CA HIS A 283 -0.88 -18.80 2.93
C HIS A 283 -2.04 -19.78 2.70
N TYR A 284 -2.24 -20.21 1.45
CA TYR A 284 -3.43 -20.96 1.03
C TYR A 284 -3.67 -22.23 1.85
N SER A 285 -2.61 -22.85 2.36
CA SER A 285 -2.71 -24.05 3.20
C SER A 285 -3.42 -23.80 4.53
N ILE A 286 -3.43 -22.57 5.04
CA ILE A 286 -4.16 -22.19 6.27
C ILE A 286 -5.67 -22.29 6.02
N PHE A 287 -6.15 -21.75 4.91
CA PHE A 287 -7.56 -21.87 4.52
C PHE A 287 -7.98 -23.31 4.27
N LYS A 288 -7.12 -24.14 3.67
CA LYS A 288 -7.42 -25.57 3.46
C LYS A 288 -7.52 -26.35 4.77
N LYS A 289 -6.73 -25.98 5.79
CA LYS A 289 -6.78 -26.61 7.11
C LYS A 289 -8.05 -26.24 7.87
N GLU A 290 -8.53 -25.00 7.73
CA GLU A 290 -9.73 -24.49 8.39
C GLU A 290 -10.84 -24.18 7.36
N ASN A 291 -11.61 -25.20 7.00
CA ASN A 291 -12.61 -25.15 5.93
C ASN A 291 -13.73 -24.11 6.12
N LYS A 292 -13.90 -23.54 7.33
CA LYS A 292 -14.90 -22.50 7.62
C LYS A 292 -14.31 -21.09 7.69
N MET A 293 -13.00 -20.92 7.53
CA MET A 293 -12.33 -19.63 7.74
C MET A 293 -12.88 -18.53 6.81
N ILE A 294 -13.12 -18.86 5.54
CA ILE A 294 -13.64 -17.89 4.55
C ILE A 294 -15.02 -17.37 4.98
N ASP A 295 -15.93 -18.27 5.39
CA ASP A 295 -17.27 -17.89 5.84
C ASP A 295 -17.25 -17.14 7.18
N GLN A 296 -16.36 -17.51 8.09
CA GLN A 296 -16.19 -16.82 9.37
C GLN A 296 -15.66 -15.39 9.17
N ALA A 297 -14.66 -15.21 8.29
CA ALA A 297 -14.14 -13.91 7.90
C ALA A 297 -15.24 -13.03 7.31
N ARG A 298 -16.01 -13.58 6.36
CA ARG A 298 -17.15 -12.89 5.73
C ARG A 298 -18.18 -12.40 6.76
N LYS A 299 -18.52 -13.22 7.76
CA LYS A 299 -19.45 -12.85 8.85
C LYS A 299 -18.94 -11.69 9.71
N LEU A 300 -17.62 -11.52 9.83
CA LEU A 300 -16.98 -10.41 10.55
C LEU A 300 -16.71 -9.19 9.65
N GLY A 301 -17.05 -9.28 8.36
CA GLY A 301 -16.76 -8.25 7.37
C GLY A 301 -15.26 -8.09 7.14
N LEU A 302 -14.50 -9.18 7.22
CA LEU A 302 -13.08 -9.25 6.87
C LEU A 302 -12.93 -9.80 5.46
N SER A 303 -12.12 -9.16 4.62
CA SER A 303 -11.80 -9.69 3.28
C SER A 303 -10.85 -10.87 3.35
N THR A 304 -10.89 -11.74 2.35
CA THR A 304 -10.02 -12.93 2.25
C THR A 304 -9.16 -12.88 0.99
N ASN A 305 -7.85 -12.98 1.17
CA ASN A 305 -6.88 -13.22 0.10
C ASN A 305 -6.05 -14.45 0.44
N CYS A 306 -5.75 -15.29 -0.55
CA CYS A 306 -4.89 -16.46 -0.35
C CYS A 306 -3.66 -16.41 -1.27
N TRP A 307 -2.49 -16.68 -0.70
CA TRP A 307 -1.20 -16.64 -1.39
C TRP A 307 -0.35 -17.90 -1.13
N THR A 308 0.68 -18.20 -1.91
CA THR A 308 0.71 -17.94 -3.36
C THR A 308 0.11 -19.16 -4.04
N VAL A 309 -0.96 -18.99 -4.80
CA VAL A 309 -1.70 -20.11 -5.42
C VAL A 309 -1.39 -20.17 -6.91
N ASP A 310 -0.65 -21.18 -7.33
CA ASP A 310 -0.24 -21.33 -8.74
C ASP A 310 -0.85 -22.56 -9.42
N ASP A 311 -1.22 -23.59 -8.64
CA ASP A 311 -1.80 -24.83 -9.18
C ASP A 311 -3.26 -24.60 -9.61
N ILE A 312 -3.61 -25.10 -10.81
CA ILE A 312 -4.94 -24.92 -11.39
C ILE A 312 -6.06 -25.51 -10.54
N ASN A 313 -5.83 -26.64 -9.84
CA ASN A 313 -6.84 -27.25 -8.99
C ASN A 313 -7.10 -26.38 -7.76
N ASP A 314 -6.04 -25.79 -7.21
CA ASP A 314 -6.15 -24.89 -6.06
C ASP A 314 -6.80 -23.56 -6.44
N LEU A 315 -6.47 -23.00 -7.61
CA LEU A 315 -7.17 -21.85 -8.16
C LEU A 315 -8.67 -22.12 -8.30
N GLN A 316 -9.04 -23.27 -8.90
CA GLN A 316 -10.45 -23.65 -9.05
C GLN A 316 -11.14 -23.89 -7.71
N PHE A 317 -10.45 -24.51 -6.76
CA PHE A 317 -10.93 -24.73 -5.41
C PHE A 317 -11.25 -23.41 -4.71
N PHE A 318 -10.31 -22.47 -4.62
CA PHE A 318 -10.55 -21.20 -3.93
C PHE A 318 -11.60 -20.31 -4.62
N LEU A 319 -11.68 -20.35 -5.95
CA LEU A 319 -12.77 -19.70 -6.68
C LEU A 319 -14.14 -20.31 -6.35
N LYS A 320 -14.21 -21.62 -6.09
CA LYS A 320 -15.45 -22.31 -5.69
C LYS A 320 -15.83 -21.99 -4.25
N GLU A 321 -14.85 -21.96 -3.34
CA GLU A 321 -15.07 -21.60 -1.93
C GLU A 321 -15.42 -20.11 -1.73
N GLY A 322 -15.26 -19.30 -2.78
CA GLY A 322 -15.67 -17.90 -2.77
C GLY A 322 -14.74 -17.02 -1.95
N VAL A 323 -13.43 -17.28 -1.99
CA VAL A 323 -12.40 -16.35 -1.51
C VAL A 323 -12.56 -15.01 -2.26
N ASP A 324 -12.26 -13.89 -1.60
CA ASP A 324 -12.41 -12.58 -2.25
C ASP A 324 -11.35 -12.37 -3.32
N MET A 325 -10.10 -12.71 -3.02
CA MET A 325 -8.92 -12.52 -3.86
C MET A 325 -7.98 -13.73 -3.81
N ILE A 326 -7.16 -13.88 -4.85
CA ILE A 326 -6.08 -14.86 -4.95
C ILE A 326 -4.82 -14.16 -5.44
N THR A 327 -3.75 -14.25 -4.65
CA THR A 327 -2.41 -13.84 -5.04
C THR A 327 -1.68 -15.01 -5.71
N THR A 328 -1.24 -14.80 -6.95
CA THR A 328 -0.67 -15.85 -7.81
C THR A 328 0.50 -15.36 -8.63
N ASN A 329 1.45 -16.24 -8.93
CA ASN A 329 2.50 -16.00 -9.94
C ASN A 329 1.99 -16.23 -11.38
N GLU A 330 0.77 -16.76 -11.54
CA GLU A 330 0.16 -17.11 -12.83
C GLU A 330 -1.13 -16.29 -13.10
N PRO A 331 -1.08 -14.95 -13.07
CA PRO A 331 -2.29 -14.12 -13.19
C PRO A 331 -3.04 -14.36 -14.51
N GLU A 332 -2.32 -14.63 -15.61
CA GLU A 332 -2.92 -14.99 -16.90
C GLU A 332 -3.74 -16.28 -16.83
N LEU A 333 -3.22 -17.30 -16.15
CA LEU A 333 -3.92 -18.57 -15.96
C LEU A 333 -5.21 -18.34 -15.15
N LEU A 334 -5.12 -17.62 -14.03
CA LEU A 334 -6.29 -17.35 -13.20
C LEU A 334 -7.36 -16.54 -13.95
N ILE A 335 -6.98 -15.51 -14.70
CA ILE A 335 -7.91 -14.77 -15.58
C ILE A 335 -8.61 -15.72 -16.55
N ASN A 336 -7.87 -16.64 -17.18
CA ASN A 336 -8.43 -17.61 -18.11
C ASN A 336 -9.38 -18.61 -17.43
N VAL A 337 -9.05 -19.06 -16.21
CA VAL A 337 -9.94 -19.93 -15.41
C VAL A 337 -11.25 -19.21 -15.07
N ILE A 338 -11.20 -17.93 -14.72
CA ILE A 338 -12.39 -17.13 -14.40
C ILE A 338 -13.27 -16.92 -15.64
N LYS A 339 -12.68 -16.61 -16.81
CA LYS A 339 -13.42 -16.36 -18.06
C LYS A 339 -14.12 -17.60 -18.63
N ARG A 340 -13.71 -18.82 -18.24
CA ARG A 340 -14.28 -20.08 -18.72
C ARG A 340 -15.46 -20.59 -17.88
N LYS A 341 -15.77 -19.93 -16.76
CA LYS A 341 -16.96 -20.19 -15.95
C LYS A 341 -18.16 -19.41 -16.47
#